data_AF-A0A1H2Y6D6-F1
#
_entry.id   AF-A0A1H2Y6D6-F1
#
_cell.length_a   1.000
_cell.length_b   1.000
_cell.length_c   1.000
_cell.angle_alpha   90.00
_cell.angle_beta   90.00
_cell.angle_gamma   90.00
#
_symmetry.space_group_name_H-M   'P 1'
#
loop_
_entity.id
_entity.type
_entity.pdbx_description
1 polymer ?
#
loop_
_entity_poly.entity_id
_entity_poly.type
_entity_poly.pdbx_seq_one_letter_code
_entity_poly.pdbx_strand_id
1 'polypeptide(L)'
;MNRNINILWLVVIIPISIFIGYITNSYYFFDISKEINLIELANLLVSIFIVFYFSYHLQKQMEKDKIEKDFIINKMLPLLKECEFLKNSIENNNLNRTKINNSLKEISNTIYYSVKFSNICGKKLREEELRKSQIEIKKSITGGQLKNNKYVLQDNSAINKLQNFEEKIISEIVRVNKI
;
A
#
# COMPACT_ATOMS: atom_id res chain seq x y z
N MET A 1 -13.66 -5.28 7.15
CA MET A 1 -15.07 -4.96 7.46
C MET A 1 -15.86 -5.11 6.17
N ASN A 2 -16.69 -6.16 6.07
CA ASN A 2 -17.42 -6.55 4.87
C ASN A 2 -18.23 -5.38 4.29
N ARG A 3 -17.84 -4.90 3.11
CA ARG A 3 -18.66 -4.00 2.29
C ARG A 3 -19.17 -4.81 1.11
N ASN A 4 -20.15 -5.67 1.40
CA ASN A 4 -20.97 -6.26 0.36
C ASN A 4 -21.67 -5.09 -0.35
N ILE A 5 -21.42 -4.93 -1.65
CA ILE A 5 -22.36 -4.22 -2.53
C ILE A 5 -23.71 -4.84 -2.21
N ASN A 6 -24.63 -4.03 -1.69
CA ASN A 6 -25.89 -4.53 -1.18
C ASN A 6 -26.75 -4.89 -2.39
N ILE A 7 -26.50 -6.08 -2.96
CA ILE A 7 -27.17 -6.71 -4.11
C ILE A 7 -28.69 -6.67 -3.97
N LEU A 8 -29.17 -6.56 -2.73
CA LEU A 8 -30.55 -6.30 -2.36
C LEU A 8 -31.15 -5.05 -3.04
N TRP A 9 -30.36 -4.01 -3.31
CA TRP A 9 -30.83 -2.84 -4.06
C TRP A 9 -31.09 -3.14 -5.54
N LEU A 10 -30.32 -4.02 -6.18
CA LEU A 10 -30.59 -4.47 -7.55
C LEU A 10 -31.90 -5.28 -7.62
N VAL A 11 -32.18 -6.07 -6.59
CA VAL A 11 -33.44 -6.83 -6.45
C VAL A 11 -34.66 -5.92 -6.32
N VAL A 12 -34.49 -4.68 -5.84
CA VAL A 12 -35.58 -3.69 -5.74
C VAL A 12 -35.67 -2.82 -7.01
N ILE A 13 -34.56 -2.44 -7.61
CA ILE A 13 -34.52 -1.57 -8.80
C ILE A 13 -35.06 -2.31 -10.03
N ILE A 14 -34.73 -3.60 -10.22
CA ILE A 14 -35.14 -4.37 -11.40
C ILE A 14 -36.68 -4.49 -11.50
N PRO A 15 -37.42 -4.91 -10.46
CA PRO A 15 -38.88 -4.97 -10.50
C PRO A 15 -39.54 -3.61 -10.68
N ILE A 16 -39.00 -2.56 -10.03
CA ILE A 16 -39.53 -1.19 -10.18
C ILE A 16 -39.38 -0.70 -11.61
N SER A 17 -38.25 -1.00 -12.26
CA SER A 17 -37.99 -0.63 -13.66
C SER A 17 -38.97 -1.34 -14.62
N ILE A 18 -39.21 -2.63 -14.39
CA ILE A 18 -40.17 -3.44 -15.16
C ILE A 18 -41.61 -2.93 -14.94
N PHE A 19 -41.95 -2.60 -13.69
CA PHE A 19 -43.28 -2.09 -13.34
C PHE A 19 -43.56 -0.71 -13.94
N ILE A 20 -42.57 0.18 -13.91
CA ILE A 20 -42.65 1.49 -14.59
C ILE A 20 -42.79 1.30 -16.10
N GLY A 21 -41.99 0.42 -16.71
CA GLY A 21 -42.07 0.11 -18.14
C GLY A 21 -43.43 -0.48 -18.56
N TYR A 22 -44.04 -1.30 -17.70
CA TYR A 22 -45.37 -1.86 -17.94
C TYR A 22 -46.47 -0.80 -17.84
N ILE A 23 -46.40 0.08 -16.83
CA ILE A 23 -47.36 1.17 -16.64
C ILE A 23 -47.27 2.19 -17.79
N THR A 24 -46.07 2.57 -18.22
CA THR A 24 -45.90 3.51 -19.33
C THR A 24 -46.33 2.92 -20.68
N ASN A 25 -46.26 1.60 -20.86
CA ASN A 25 -46.77 0.92 -22.05
C ASN A 25 -48.30 0.73 -22.03
N SER A 26 -48.89 0.57 -20.84
CA SER A 26 -50.34 0.33 -20.66
C SER A 26 -51.19 1.61 -20.69
N TYR A 27 -50.63 2.74 -20.26
CA TYR A 27 -51.34 4.02 -20.27
C TYR A 27 -50.85 4.86 -21.45
N TYR A 28 -51.76 5.05 -22.42
CA TYR A 28 -51.70 5.85 -23.65
C TYR A 28 -51.35 7.35 -23.43
N PHE A 29 -50.27 7.67 -22.70
CA PHE A 29 -49.95 9.06 -22.34
C PHE A 29 -48.86 9.70 -23.19
N PHE A 30 -48.28 9.02 -24.18
CA PHE A 30 -47.28 9.64 -25.04
C PHE A 30 -47.28 9.08 -26.46
N ASP A 31 -47.63 9.93 -27.44
CA ASP A 31 -47.32 9.75 -28.88
C ASP A 31 -45.80 9.57 -29.15
N ILE A 32 -44.94 9.76 -28.12
CA ILE A 32 -43.51 9.43 -28.16
C ILE A 32 -43.26 7.91 -28.32
N SER A 33 -44.20 7.06 -27.91
CA SER A 33 -44.08 5.59 -28.04
C SER A 33 -44.05 5.10 -29.49
N LYS A 34 -44.52 5.89 -30.46
CA LYS A 34 -44.45 5.56 -31.89
C LYS A 34 -43.11 5.88 -32.55
N GLU A 35 -42.31 6.75 -31.95
CA GLU A 35 -41.01 7.18 -32.50
C GLU A 35 -39.81 6.70 -31.69
N ILE A 36 -39.98 6.44 -30.39
CA ILE A 36 -38.92 6.00 -29.49
C ILE A 36 -39.37 4.72 -28.80
N ASN A 37 -38.62 3.63 -29.02
CA ASN A 37 -38.81 2.39 -28.28
C ASN A 37 -38.46 2.62 -26.81
N LEU A 38 -39.48 2.81 -25.97
CA LEU A 38 -39.32 3.10 -24.53
C LEU A 38 -38.47 2.05 -23.81
N ILE A 39 -38.46 0.80 -24.28
CA ILE A 39 -37.64 -0.29 -23.76
C ILE A 39 -36.16 -0.04 -24.07
N GLU A 40 -35.84 0.42 -25.28
CA GLU A 40 -34.46 0.79 -25.65
C GLU A 40 -33.97 2.01 -24.86
N LEU A 41 -34.84 3.00 -24.65
CA LEU A 41 -34.52 4.16 -23.82
C LEU A 41 -34.25 3.76 -22.36
N ALA A 42 -35.08 2.88 -21.80
CA ALA A 42 -34.90 2.36 -20.44
C ALA A 42 -33.61 1.53 -20.32
N ASN A 43 -33.33 0.66 -21.29
CA ASN A 43 -32.07 -0.10 -21.35
C ASN A 43 -30.85 0.83 -21.41
N LEU A 44 -30.92 1.88 -22.23
CA LEU A 44 -29.84 2.86 -22.37
C LEU A 44 -29.60 3.61 -21.05
N LEU A 45 -30.66 4.02 -20.35
CA LEU A 45 -30.55 4.65 -19.03
C LEU A 45 -29.94 3.72 -17.98
N VAL A 46 -30.36 2.45 -17.96
CA VAL A 46 -29.79 1.44 -17.05
C VAL A 46 -28.31 1.17 -17.38
N SER A 47 -27.95 1.04 -18.66
CA SER A 47 -26.55 0.86 -19.07
C SER A 47 -25.67 2.04 -18.66
N ILE A 48 -26.12 3.28 -18.87
CA ILE A 48 -25.41 4.48 -18.42
C ILE A 48 -25.24 4.45 -16.90
N PHE A 49 -26.31 4.16 -16.16
CA PHE A 49 -26.27 4.11 -14.70
C PHE A 49 -25.27 3.05 -14.19
N ILE A 50 -25.27 1.85 -14.78
CA ILE A 50 -24.32 0.77 -14.46
C ILE A 50 -22.88 1.25 -14.70
N VAL A 51 -22.59 1.84 -15.85
CA VAL A 51 -21.25 2.33 -16.19
C VAL A 51 -20.78 3.39 -15.19
N PHE A 52 -21.62 4.37 -14.86
CA PHE A 52 -21.27 5.40 -13.87
C PHE A 52 -21.09 4.82 -12.47
N TYR A 53 -21.98 3.93 -12.04
CA TYR A 53 -21.93 3.31 -10.72
C TYR A 53 -20.66 2.47 -10.55
N PHE A 54 -20.36 1.58 -11.50
CA PHE A 54 -19.14 0.78 -11.46
C PHE A 54 -17.89 1.64 -11.55
N SER A 55 -17.85 2.63 -12.45
CA SER A 55 -16.69 3.52 -12.58
C SER A 55 -16.41 4.27 -11.28
N TYR A 56 -17.45 4.82 -10.64
CA TYR A 56 -17.31 5.50 -9.36
C TYR A 56 -16.81 4.58 -8.25
N HIS A 57 -17.37 3.36 -8.15
CA HIS A 57 -16.95 2.40 -7.14
C HIS A 57 -15.52 1.89 -7.35
N LEU A 58 -15.13 1.62 -8.59
CA LEU A 58 -13.77 1.22 -8.94
C LEU A 58 -12.78 2.34 -8.65
N GLN A 59 -13.07 3.57 -9.06
CA GLN A 59 -12.23 4.74 -8.78
C GLN A 59 -11.99 4.91 -7.27
N LYS A 60 -13.06 4.83 -6.47
CA LYS A 60 -12.96 4.95 -5.01
C LYS A 60 -12.14 3.83 -4.37
N GLN A 61 -12.21 2.61 -4.91
CA GLN A 61 -11.37 1.50 -4.44
C GLN A 61 -9.91 1.70 -4.82
N MET A 62 -9.63 2.13 -6.05
CA MET A 62 -8.26 2.42 -6.51
C MET A 62 -7.62 3.55 -5.71
N GLU A 63 -8.36 4.62 -5.40
CA GLU A 63 -7.86 5.71 -4.56
C GLU A 63 -7.52 5.24 -3.15
N LYS A 64 -8.38 4.43 -2.52
CA LYS A 64 -8.13 3.87 -1.19
C LYS A 64 -6.89 2.96 -1.18
N ASP A 65 -6.78 2.09 -2.18
CA ASP A 65 -5.64 1.18 -2.32
C ASP A 65 -4.33 1.96 -2.53
N LYS A 66 -4.37 3.01 -3.35
CA LYS A 66 -3.23 3.92 -3.54
C LYS A 66 -2.81 4.60 -2.24
N ILE A 67 -3.76 5.16 -1.48
CA ILE A 67 -3.47 5.81 -0.19
C ILE A 67 -2.84 4.83 0.79
N GLU A 68 -3.32 3.59 0.86
CA GLU A 68 -2.77 2.56 1.74
C GLU A 68 -1.33 2.19 1.35
N LYS A 69 -1.05 2.02 0.05
CA LYS A 69 0.32 1.76 -0.45
C LYS A 69 1.24 2.93 -0.14
N ASP A 70 0.84 4.14 -0.50
CA ASP A 70 1.63 5.35 -0.28
C ASP A 70 1.94 5.54 1.20
N PHE A 71 0.99 5.25 2.09
CA PHE A 71 1.20 5.30 3.54
C PHE A 71 2.30 4.32 4.00
N ILE A 72 2.25 3.06 3.54
CA ILE A 72 3.27 2.06 3.90
C ILE A 72 4.64 2.44 3.35
N ILE A 73 4.70 2.85 2.07
CA ILE A 73 5.95 3.28 1.42
C ILE A 73 6.56 4.44 2.18
N ASN A 74 5.76 5.45 2.54
CA ASN A 74 6.22 6.60 3.34
C ASN A 74 6.73 6.21 4.73
N LYS A 75 6.22 5.12 5.32
CA LYS A 75 6.77 4.58 6.58
C LYS A 75 8.08 3.83 6.40
N MET A 76 8.37 3.31 5.20
CA MET A 76 9.61 2.63 4.90
C MET A 76 10.73 3.56 4.41
N LEU A 77 10.42 4.69 3.79
CA LEU A 77 11.42 5.67 3.32
C LEU A 77 12.46 6.09 4.38
N PRO A 78 12.10 6.30 5.66
CA PRO A 78 13.08 6.59 6.70
C PRO A 78 14.17 5.51 6.85
N LEU A 79 13.90 4.24 6.51
CA LEU A 79 14.90 3.18 6.54
C LEU A 79 16.06 3.46 5.57
N LEU A 80 15.76 3.98 4.39
CA LEU A 80 16.78 4.32 3.39
C LEU A 80 17.67 5.45 3.90
N LYS A 81 17.09 6.46 4.55
CA LYS A 81 17.82 7.57 5.18
C LYS A 81 18.76 7.08 6.29
N GLU A 82 18.30 6.16 7.12
CA GLU A 82 19.15 5.56 8.16
C GLU A 82 20.26 4.69 7.55
N CYS A 83 19.99 3.98 6.45
CA CYS A 83 21.03 3.25 5.71
C CYS A 83 22.10 4.19 5.15
N GLU A 84 21.70 5.29 4.53
CA GLU A 84 22.63 6.30 4.02
C GLU A 84 23.46 6.92 5.15
N PHE A 85 22.84 7.23 6.30
CA PHE A 85 23.55 7.72 7.48
C PHE A 85 24.60 6.72 7.98
N LEU A 86 24.25 5.42 8.07
CA LEU A 86 25.18 4.38 8.49
C LEU A 86 26.31 4.22 7.47
N LYS A 87 26.01 4.25 6.17
CA LYS A 87 27.01 4.16 5.10
C LYS A 87 28.01 5.30 5.17
N ASN A 88 27.54 6.54 5.26
CA ASN A 88 28.39 7.72 5.43
C ASN A 88 29.21 7.66 6.72
N SER A 89 28.66 7.09 7.80
CA SER A 89 29.37 6.93 9.07
C SER A 89 30.48 5.88 8.98
N ILE A 90 30.27 4.82 8.20
CA ILE A 90 31.27 3.78 7.92
C ILE A 90 32.39 4.35 7.04
N GLU A 91 32.05 4.97 5.91
CA GLU A 91 33.01 5.51 4.94
C GLU A 91 33.91 6.60 5.55
N ASN A 92 33.36 7.44 6.43
CA ASN A 92 34.11 8.49 7.13
C ASN A 92 34.79 8.00 8.42
N ASN A 93 34.77 6.69 8.73
CA ASN A 93 35.29 6.12 9.98
C ASN A 93 34.76 6.81 11.26
N ASN A 94 33.52 7.30 11.21
CA ASN A 94 32.90 8.07 12.28
C ASN A 94 31.75 7.31 12.96
N LEU A 95 32.08 6.13 13.48
CA LEU A 95 31.11 5.22 14.10
C LEU A 95 30.90 5.53 15.59
N ASN A 96 30.46 6.75 15.91
CA ASN A 96 30.16 7.13 17.29
C ASN A 96 29.07 6.22 17.88
N ARG A 97 29.35 5.59 19.01
CA ARG A 97 28.48 4.61 19.67
C ARG A 97 27.05 5.09 19.84
N THR A 98 26.88 6.32 20.33
CA THR A 98 25.56 6.87 20.65
C THR A 98 24.75 7.07 19.37
N LYS A 99 25.36 7.67 18.34
CA LYS A 99 24.69 7.94 17.06
C LYS A 99 24.32 6.64 16.33
N ILE A 100 25.24 5.69 16.29
CA ILE A 100 25.02 4.39 15.64
C ILE A 100 23.93 3.59 16.36
N ASN A 101 23.95 3.53 17.69
CA ASN A 101 22.91 2.81 18.43
C ASN A 101 21.53 3.46 18.28
N ASN A 102 21.47 4.79 18.22
CA ASN A 102 20.22 5.49 17.94
C ASN A 102 19.71 5.14 16.54
N SER A 103 20.56 5.20 15.52
CA SER A 103 20.18 4.83 14.14
C SER A 103 19.69 3.37 14.06
N LEU A 104 20.40 2.42 14.66
CA LEU A 104 19.98 1.01 14.69
C LEU A 104 18.66 0.80 15.44
N LYS A 105 18.39 1.61 16.47
CA LYS A 105 17.11 1.61 17.20
C LYS A 105 15.99 2.17 16.33
N GLU A 106 16.23 3.26 15.61
CA GLU A 106 15.27 3.84 14.67
C GLU A 106 14.93 2.89 13.53
N ILE A 107 15.92 2.19 12.96
CA ILE A 107 15.68 1.11 11.99
C ILE A 107 14.75 0.06 12.58
N SER A 108 15.02 -0.40 13.80
CA SER A 108 14.20 -1.42 14.48
C SER A 108 12.75 -0.96 14.66
N ASN A 109 12.56 0.26 15.13
CA ASN A 109 11.23 0.84 15.36
C ASN A 109 10.49 1.01 14.04
N THR A 110 11.18 1.50 13.01
CA THR A 110 10.60 1.75 11.69
C THR A 110 10.15 0.45 11.02
N ILE A 111 10.95 -0.62 11.09
CA ILE A 111 10.53 -1.96 10.63
C ILE A 111 9.28 -2.41 11.38
N TYR A 112 9.29 -2.33 12.71
CA TYR A 112 8.16 -2.78 13.54
C TYR A 112 6.85 -2.07 13.18
N TYR A 113 6.88 -0.73 13.09
CA TYR A 113 5.69 0.03 12.74
C TYR A 113 5.27 -0.20 11.29
N SER A 114 6.22 -0.27 10.35
CA SER A 114 5.92 -0.55 8.93
C SER A 114 5.21 -1.89 8.78
N VAL A 115 5.68 -2.94 9.46
CA VAL A 115 5.03 -4.27 9.48
C VAL A 115 3.65 -4.20 10.13
N LYS A 116 3.52 -3.50 11.27
CA LYS A 116 2.22 -3.35 11.94
C LYS A 116 1.18 -2.69 11.02
N PHE A 117 1.53 -1.60 10.35
CA PHE A 117 0.64 -0.90 9.44
C PHE A 117 0.35 -1.73 8.18
N SER A 118 1.39 -2.35 7.61
CA SER A 118 1.27 -3.28 6.48
C SER A 118 0.25 -4.39 6.74
N ASN A 119 0.27 -4.98 7.94
CA ASN A 119 -0.68 -6.03 8.34
C ASN A 119 -2.11 -5.50 8.46
N ILE A 120 -2.30 -4.28 8.97
CA ILE A 120 -3.62 -3.63 9.07
C ILE A 120 -4.19 -3.34 7.66
N CYS A 121 -3.35 -2.89 6.73
CA CYS A 121 -3.72 -2.61 5.35
C CYS A 121 -3.82 -3.87 4.45
N GLY A 122 -3.49 -5.06 4.97
CA GLY A 122 -3.48 -6.31 4.19
C GLY A 122 -2.34 -6.44 3.17
N LYS A 123 -1.40 -5.49 3.14
CA LYS A 123 -0.25 -5.47 2.22
C LYS A 123 1.00 -6.02 2.92
N LYS A 124 0.96 -7.31 3.30
CA LYS A 124 1.96 -7.97 4.17
C LYS A 124 3.40 -7.79 3.68
N LEU A 125 4.29 -7.29 4.55
CA LEU A 125 5.75 -7.22 4.36
C LEU A 125 6.45 -8.53 4.73
N ARG A 126 7.62 -8.80 4.15
CA ARG A 126 8.48 -9.94 4.54
C ARG A 126 9.29 -9.60 5.79
N GLU A 127 8.60 -9.60 6.93
CA GLU A 127 9.17 -9.22 8.23
C GLU A 127 10.43 -10.02 8.59
N GLU A 128 10.40 -11.34 8.41
CA GLU A 128 11.53 -12.20 8.79
C GLU A 128 12.82 -11.85 8.05
N GLU A 129 12.73 -11.57 6.76
CA GLU A 129 13.89 -11.21 5.94
C GLU A 129 14.46 -9.85 6.36
N LEU A 130 13.59 -8.86 6.60
CA LEU A 130 14.00 -7.53 7.05
C LEU A 130 14.65 -7.59 8.43
N ARG A 131 14.07 -8.33 9.39
CA ARG A 131 14.64 -8.49 10.73
C ARG A 131 15.96 -9.26 10.72
N LYS A 132 16.07 -10.33 9.93
CA LYS A 132 17.34 -11.08 9.78
C LYS A 132 18.44 -10.15 9.25
N SER A 133 18.15 -9.40 8.20
CA SER A 133 19.10 -8.45 7.60
C SER A 133 19.48 -7.32 8.56
N GLN A 134 18.52 -6.78 9.33
CA GLN A 134 18.79 -5.79 10.38
C GLN A 134 19.76 -6.34 11.45
N ILE A 135 19.55 -7.57 11.89
CA ILE A 135 20.40 -8.23 12.89
C ILE A 135 21.82 -8.41 12.34
N GLU A 136 21.96 -8.80 11.08
CA GLU A 136 23.25 -8.95 10.41
C GLU A 136 24.02 -7.63 10.34
N ILE A 137 23.36 -6.54 9.95
CA ILE A 137 23.95 -5.20 9.96
C ILE A 137 24.40 -4.81 11.36
N LYS A 138 23.51 -4.94 12.34
CA LYS A 138 23.81 -4.62 13.74
C LYS A 138 25.06 -5.38 14.19
N LYS A 139 25.13 -6.69 13.95
CA LYS A 139 26.29 -7.51 14.29
C LYS A 139 27.56 -7.05 13.57
N SER A 140 27.50 -6.70 12.28
CA SER A 140 28.69 -6.23 11.55
C SER A 140 29.22 -4.88 12.05
N ILE A 141 28.34 -3.98 12.49
CA ILE A 141 28.75 -2.65 12.96
C ILE A 141 29.18 -2.70 14.44
N THR A 142 28.44 -3.42 15.29
CA THR A 142 28.67 -3.42 16.74
C THR A 142 29.48 -4.61 17.23
N GLY A 143 29.81 -5.58 16.38
CA GLY A 143 30.53 -6.80 16.76
C GLY A 143 32.04 -6.61 16.97
N GLY A 144 32.59 -5.48 16.51
CA GLY A 144 34.00 -5.13 16.68
C GLY A 144 34.34 -4.52 18.05
N GLN A 145 35.61 -4.14 18.20
CA GLN A 145 36.08 -3.47 19.42
C GLN A 145 35.50 -2.05 19.52
N LEU A 146 35.19 -1.63 20.75
CA LEU A 146 34.82 -0.26 21.06
C LEU A 146 36.08 0.49 21.56
N LYS A 147 36.56 1.48 20.80
CA LYS A 147 37.69 2.34 21.20
C LYS A 147 37.23 3.80 21.21
N ASN A 148 37.53 4.53 22.29
CA ASN A 148 37.18 5.95 22.43
C ASN A 148 35.71 6.27 22.08
N ASN A 149 34.79 5.43 22.56
CA ASN A 149 33.34 5.52 22.29
C ASN A 149 32.96 5.45 20.80
N LYS A 150 33.82 4.87 19.96
CA LYS A 150 33.57 4.58 18.55
C LYS A 150 33.69 3.08 18.30
N TYR A 151 32.81 2.55 17.46
CA TYR A 151 32.93 1.18 16.97
C TYR A 151 34.06 1.09 15.95
N VAL A 152 34.87 0.04 16.05
CA VAL A 152 35.91 -0.29 15.07
C VAL A 152 35.42 -1.49 14.28
N LEU A 153 35.26 -1.34 12.96
CA LEU A 153 34.82 -2.44 12.09
C LEU A 153 35.89 -3.53 12.04
N GLN A 154 35.45 -4.79 12.05
CA GLN A 154 36.35 -5.93 11.89
C GLN A 154 36.73 -6.14 10.41
N ASP A 155 35.81 -5.82 9.50
CA ASP A 155 35.97 -5.98 8.06
C ASP A 155 35.05 -5.02 7.28
N ASN A 156 35.30 -4.89 5.97
CA ASN A 156 34.44 -4.11 5.07
C ASN A 156 33.09 -4.81 4.77
N SER A 157 32.80 -5.95 5.42
CA SER A 157 31.55 -6.69 5.20
C SER A 157 30.31 -5.90 5.62
N ALA A 158 30.47 -4.92 6.53
CA ALA A 158 29.40 -4.06 6.99
C ALA A 158 28.77 -3.25 5.84
N ILE A 159 29.57 -2.78 4.86
CA ILE A 159 29.07 -2.02 3.71
C ILE A 159 28.23 -2.93 2.82
N ASN A 160 28.72 -4.13 2.49
CA ASN A 160 28.00 -5.07 1.64
C ASN A 160 26.69 -5.54 2.29
N LYS A 161 26.68 -5.77 3.61
CA LYS A 161 25.48 -6.12 4.37
C LYS A 161 24.46 -4.97 4.40
N LEU A 162 24.94 -3.74 4.47
CA LEU A 162 24.10 -2.54 4.43
C LEU A 162 23.46 -2.34 3.04
N GLN A 163 24.23 -2.53 1.97
CA GLN A 163 23.72 -2.50 0.59
C GLN A 163 22.66 -3.58 0.36
N ASN A 164 22.90 -4.82 0.80
CA ASN A 164 21.93 -5.91 0.70
C ASN A 164 20.61 -5.57 1.45
N PHE A 165 20.72 -4.94 2.62
CA PHE A 165 19.53 -4.50 3.34
C PHE A 165 18.77 -3.38 2.62
N GLU A 166 19.49 -2.41 2.03
CA GLU A 166 18.91 -1.36 1.21
C GLU A 166 18.15 -1.93 0.01
N GLU A 167 18.75 -2.89 -0.71
CA GLU A 167 18.10 -3.61 -1.80
C GLU A 167 16.83 -4.35 -1.35
N LYS A 168 16.84 -4.98 -0.17
CA LYS A 168 15.66 -5.62 0.41
C LYS A 168 14.56 -4.61 0.75
N ILE A 169 14.90 -3.44 1.29
CA ILE A 169 13.94 -2.37 1.56
C ILE A 169 13.29 -1.91 0.24
N ILE A 170 14.11 -1.65 -0.78
CA ILE A 170 13.62 -1.21 -2.11
C ILE A 170 12.74 -2.29 -2.74
N SER A 171 13.16 -3.56 -2.67
CA SER A 171 12.39 -4.70 -3.17
C SER A 171 11.00 -4.77 -2.52
N GLU A 172 10.93 -4.55 -1.21
CA GLU A 172 9.66 -4.52 -0.46
C GLU A 172 8.81 -3.30 -0.81
N ILE A 173 9.38 -2.11 -0.99
CA ILE A 173 8.67 -0.90 -1.47
C ILE A 173 8.04 -1.17 -2.85
N VAL A 174 8.82 -1.72 -3.78
CA VAL A 174 8.35 -2.05 -5.14
C VAL A 174 7.24 -3.12 -5.07
N ARG A 175 7.39 -4.12 -4.19
CA ARG A 175 6.38 -5.16 -4.01
C ARG A 175 5.07 -4.60 -3.46
N VAL A 176 5.12 -3.71 -2.47
CA VAL A 176 3.92 -3.03 -1.93
C VAL A 176 3.24 -2.20 -3.01
N ASN A 177 4.00 -1.52 -3.87
CA ASN A 177 3.42 -0.72 -4.96
C ASN A 177 2.73 -1.59 -6.03
N LYS A 178 3.26 -2.79 -6.30
CA LYS A 178 2.70 -3.73 -7.29
C LYS A 178 1.43 -4.46 -6.81
N ILE A 179 1.34 -4.80 -5.53
CA ILE A 179 0.20 -5.51 -4.92
C ILE A 179 -0.94 -4.53 -4.69
#